data_AF-A0A536R1U8-F1
#
_entry.id   AF-A0A536R1U8-F1
#
_cell.length_a   1.000
_cell.length_b   1.000
_cell.length_c   1.000
_cell.angle_alpha   90.00
_cell.angle_beta   90.00
_cell.angle_gamma   90.00
#
_symmetry.space_group_name_H-M   'P 1'
#
loop_
_entity.id
_entity.type
_entity.pdbx_description
1 polymer ?
#
loop_
_entity_poly.entity_id
_entity_poly.type
_entity_poly.pdbx_seq_one_letter_code
_entity_poly.pdbx_strand_id
1 'polypeptide(L)'
;SATSLVTVFLGLELLSIALYIMCGFARADFRSQEAAAKYLLVGGFASAFVLYGMALVYGGAGTTVIPDIAQRLSATSATNPLILLGILLMGVGFAFKVSAAPFHMWTPDVYQGAPIPVTAFMSVGTKAAAFAMIVRVFAGGLPHLAP
;
A
#
# COMPACT_ATOMS: atom_id res chain seq x y z
N SER A 1 -12.16 -6.50 7.99
CA SER A 1 -11.75 -5.94 9.29
C SER A 1 -10.32 -6.34 9.58
N ALA A 2 -9.37 -5.38 9.55
CA ALA A 2 -7.96 -5.60 9.85
C ALA A 2 -7.63 -4.87 11.16
N THR A 3 -7.15 -5.60 12.17
CA THR A 3 -6.80 -5.06 13.50
C THR A 3 -5.29 -5.03 13.75
N SER A 4 -4.50 -5.67 12.88
CA SER A 4 -3.03 -5.67 12.92
C SER A 4 -2.43 -5.22 11.59
N LEU A 5 -1.25 -4.59 11.62
CA LEU A 5 -0.45 -4.25 10.44
C LEU A 5 -0.23 -5.45 9.52
N VAL A 6 -0.06 -6.65 10.09
CA VAL A 6 0.11 -7.89 9.29
C VAL A 6 -1.14 -8.18 8.48
N THR A 7 -2.33 -8.07 9.09
CA THR A 7 -3.60 -8.29 8.37
C THR A 7 -3.86 -7.22 7.30
N VAL A 8 -3.40 -5.98 7.53
CA VAL A 8 -3.46 -4.92 6.51
C VAL A 8 -2.55 -5.27 5.33
N PHE A 9 -1.31 -5.66 5.60
CA PHE A 9 -0.34 -6.05 4.58
C PHE A 9 -0.84 -7.25 3.76
N LEU A 10 -1.34 -8.30 4.41
CA LEU A 10 -1.89 -9.46 3.72
C LEU A 10 -3.10 -9.12 2.85
N GLY A 11 -4.01 -8.26 3.32
CA GLY A 11 -5.14 -7.80 2.51
C GLY A 11 -4.70 -7.01 1.28
N LEU A 12 -3.69 -6.15 1.46
CA LEU A 12 -3.10 -5.36 0.39
C LEU A 12 -2.36 -6.21 -0.64
N GLU A 13 -1.56 -7.19 -0.21
CA GLU A 13 -0.83 -8.10 -1.09
C GLU A 13 -1.75 -9.05 -1.84
N LEU A 14 -2.77 -9.60 -1.16
CA LEU A 14 -3.74 -10.49 -1.80
C LEU A 14 -4.48 -9.76 -2.94
N LEU A 15 -4.92 -8.52 -2.69
CA LEU A 15 -5.50 -7.66 -3.72
C LEU A 15 -4.51 -7.41 -4.86
N SER A 16 -3.25 -7.13 -4.52
CA SER A 16 -2.22 -6.77 -5.50
C SER A 16 -1.85 -7.93 -6.42
N ILE A 17 -1.63 -9.13 -5.87
CA ILE A 17 -1.31 -10.33 -6.64
C ILE A 17 -2.46 -10.68 -7.59
N ALA A 18 -3.71 -10.60 -7.12
CA ALA A 18 -4.86 -10.81 -7.97
C ALA A 18 -4.91 -9.82 -9.14
N LEU A 19 -4.60 -8.54 -8.88
CA LEU A 19 -4.54 -7.52 -9.93
C LEU A 19 -3.42 -7.75 -10.92
N TYR A 20 -2.21 -8.14 -10.48
CA TYR A 20 -1.09 -8.46 -11.37
C TYR A 20 -1.48 -9.54 -12.38
N ILE A 21 -2.17 -10.58 -11.90
CA ILE A 21 -2.68 -11.67 -12.75
C ILE A 21 -3.77 -11.16 -13.69
N MET A 22 -4.71 -10.34 -13.19
CA MET A 22 -5.80 -9.80 -14.02
C MET A 22 -5.31 -8.82 -15.10
N CYS A 23 -4.27 -8.02 -14.83
CA CYS A 23 -3.66 -7.14 -15.84
C CYS A 23 -3.11 -7.93 -17.03
N GLY A 24 -2.60 -9.15 -16.79
CA GLY A 24 -2.04 -10.06 -17.80
C GLY A 24 -3.01 -11.08 -18.35
N PHE A 25 -4.32 -10.92 -18.11
CA PHE A 25 -5.31 -11.96 -18.43
C PHE A 25 -5.49 -12.16 -19.94
N ALA A 26 -5.29 -11.11 -20.75
CA ALA A 26 -5.31 -11.19 -22.21
C ALA A 26 -3.97 -11.73 -22.73
N ARG A 27 -3.79 -13.06 -22.65
CA ARG A 27 -2.52 -13.75 -22.96
C ARG A 27 -2.00 -13.54 -24.38
N ALA A 28 -2.90 -13.28 -25.35
CA ALA A 28 -2.54 -13.04 -26.74
C ALA A 28 -2.11 -11.59 -27.01
N ASP A 29 -2.35 -10.66 -26.07
CA ASP A 29 -1.97 -9.25 -26.21
C ASP A 29 -0.67 -8.97 -25.47
N PHE A 30 0.36 -8.60 -26.22
CA PHE A 30 1.67 -8.25 -25.67
C PHE A 30 1.59 -7.07 -24.69
N ARG A 31 0.69 -6.10 -24.93
CA ARG A 31 0.51 -4.93 -24.05
C ARG A 31 -0.05 -5.32 -22.68
N SER A 32 -0.93 -6.31 -22.64
CA SER A 32 -1.46 -6.87 -21.39
C SER A 32 -0.37 -7.57 -20.59
N GLN A 33 0.53 -8.32 -21.25
CA GLN A 33 1.68 -8.94 -20.59
C GLN A 33 2.68 -7.90 -20.06
N GLU A 34 2.97 -6.86 -20.85
CA GLU A 34 3.83 -5.76 -20.43
C GLU A 34 3.25 -5.01 -19.23
N ALA A 35 1.95 -4.70 -19.23
CA ALA A 35 1.26 -4.07 -18.12
C ALA A 35 1.33 -4.91 -16.83
N ALA A 36 1.11 -6.22 -16.92
CA ALA A 36 1.24 -7.12 -15.79
C ALA A 36 2.66 -7.13 -15.20
N ALA A 37 3.68 -7.23 -16.07
CA ALA A 37 5.08 -7.24 -15.66
C ALA A 37 5.49 -5.91 -15.01
N LYS A 38 5.14 -4.77 -15.64
CA LYS A 38 5.39 -3.44 -15.08
C LYS A 38 4.70 -3.26 -13.73
N TYR A 39 3.43 -3.67 -13.63
CA TYR A 39 2.68 -3.50 -12.39
C TYR A 39 3.23 -4.37 -11.25
N LEU A 40 3.61 -5.61 -11.56
CA LEU A 40 4.23 -6.52 -10.60
C LEU A 40 5.56 -5.98 -10.07
N LEU A 41 6.45 -5.51 -10.97
CA LEU A 41 7.79 -5.06 -10.57
C LEU A 41 7.73 -3.80 -9.71
N VAL A 42 7.05 -2.75 -10.18
CA VAL A 42 6.98 -1.48 -9.43
C VAL A 42 6.06 -1.64 -8.22
N GLY A 43 5.03 -2.47 -8.32
CA GLY A 43 4.12 -2.78 -7.22
C GLY A 43 4.78 -3.57 -6.10
N GLY A 44 5.57 -4.60 -6.42
CA GLY A 44 6.36 -5.35 -5.44
C GLY A 44 7.40 -4.48 -4.74
N PHE A 45 8.03 -3.55 -5.47
CA PHE A 45 8.92 -2.55 -4.87
C PHE A 45 8.18 -1.65 -3.88
N ALA A 46 7.00 -1.11 -4.25
CA ALA A 46 6.18 -0.32 -3.35
C ALA A 46 5.70 -1.12 -2.11
N SER A 47 5.38 -2.40 -2.29
CA SER A 47 5.02 -3.30 -1.18
C SER A 47 6.18 -3.53 -0.21
N ALA A 48 7.43 -3.58 -0.70
CA ALA A 48 8.61 -3.64 0.15
C ALA A 48 8.76 -2.38 1.04
N PHE A 49 8.44 -1.19 0.51
CA PHE A 49 8.38 0.04 1.32
C PHE A 49 7.34 -0.04 2.44
N VAL A 50 6.13 -0.51 2.13
CA VAL A 50 5.09 -0.71 3.15
C VAL A 50 5.56 -1.68 4.23
N LEU A 51 6.07 -2.85 3.82
CA LEU A 51 6.50 -3.88 4.75
C LEU A 51 7.65 -3.41 5.65
N TYR A 52 8.64 -2.75 5.07
CA TYR A 52 9.77 -2.22 5.83
C TYR A 52 9.34 -1.08 6.76
N GLY A 53 8.42 -0.21 6.32
CA GLY A 53 7.83 0.81 7.17
C GLY A 53 7.06 0.24 8.36
N MET A 54 6.25 -0.81 8.13
CA MET A 54 5.58 -1.55 9.20
C MET A 54 6.56 -2.22 10.16
N ALA A 55 7.68 -2.76 9.67
CA ALA A 55 8.73 -3.35 10.49
C ALA A 55 9.41 -2.32 11.40
N LEU A 56 9.65 -1.10 10.91
CA LEU A 56 10.17 -0.01 11.73
C LEU A 56 9.17 0.44 12.80
N VAL A 57 7.90 0.63 12.44
CA VAL A 57 6.85 0.95 13.43
C VAL A 57 6.74 -0.14 14.49
N TYR A 58 6.80 -1.40 14.09
CA TYR A 58 6.88 -2.53 15.02
C TYR A 58 8.12 -2.46 15.91
N GLY A 59 9.28 -2.10 15.37
CA GLY A 59 10.52 -1.94 16.13
C GLY A 59 10.43 -0.87 17.23
N GLY A 60 9.66 0.20 17.01
CA GLY A 60 9.45 1.23 18.03
C GLY A 60 8.26 0.98 18.97
N ALA A 61 7.18 0.34 18.51
CA ALA A 61 5.97 0.08 19.32
C ALA A 61 5.97 -1.29 20.02
N GLY A 62 6.75 -2.26 19.52
CA GLY A 62 6.82 -3.63 20.01
C GLY A 62 5.55 -4.47 19.79
N THR A 63 4.64 -4.01 18.91
CA THR A 63 3.40 -4.71 18.57
C THR A 63 2.96 -4.38 17.14
N THR A 64 2.23 -5.29 16.52
CA THR A 64 1.62 -5.07 15.20
C THR A 64 0.13 -4.75 15.32
N VAL A 65 -0.46 -4.83 16.52
CA VAL A 65 -1.87 -4.57 16.77
C VAL A 65 -2.11 -3.06 16.75
N ILE A 66 -2.94 -2.59 15.83
CA ILE A 66 -3.13 -1.16 15.52
C ILE A 66 -3.59 -0.35 16.75
N PRO A 67 -4.61 -0.76 17.52
CA PRO A 67 -4.99 -0.06 18.76
C PRO A 67 -3.85 0.03 19.78
N ASP A 68 -3.06 -1.03 19.92
CA ASP A 68 -1.95 -1.07 20.89
C ASP A 68 -0.79 -0.17 20.44
N ILE A 69 -0.55 -0.05 19.13
CA ILE A 69 0.41 0.91 18.57
C ILE A 69 0.02 2.33 18.99
N ALA A 70 -1.26 2.69 18.85
CA ALA A 70 -1.76 4.01 19.22
C ALA A 70 -1.60 4.32 20.72
N GLN A 71 -1.73 3.30 21.59
CA GLN A 71 -1.53 3.47 23.03
C GLN A 71 -0.05 3.56 23.43
N ARG A 72 0.83 2.86 22.72
CA ARG A 72 2.27 2.79 23.04
C ARG A 72 3.08 3.94 22.44
N LEU A 73 2.65 4.49 21.31
CA LEU A 73 3.26 5.66 20.69
C LEU A 73 2.60 6.93 21.22
N SER A 74 3.39 7.83 21.79
CA SER A 74 2.92 9.12 22.29
C SER A 74 3.29 10.25 21.33
N ALA A 75 2.86 11.48 21.61
CA ALA A 75 3.27 12.65 20.83
C ALA A 75 4.80 12.84 20.81
N THR A 76 5.52 12.40 21.84
CA THR A 76 6.99 12.42 21.86
C THR A 76 7.61 11.40 20.90
N SER A 77 6.88 10.33 20.56
CA SER A 77 7.32 9.37 19.53
C SER A 77 7.38 9.99 18.14
N ALA A 78 6.74 11.15 17.92
CA ALA A 78 6.81 11.90 16.67
C ALA A 78 8.23 12.38 16.33
N THR A 79 9.09 12.55 17.33
CA THR A 79 10.48 12.99 17.11
C THR A 79 11.44 11.82 16.96
N ASN A 80 10.98 10.58 17.15
CA ASN A 80 11.82 9.40 16.99
C ASN A 80 12.10 9.14 15.50
N PRO A 81 13.37 9.24 15.04
CA PRO A 81 13.71 9.08 13.62
C PRO A 81 13.29 7.72 13.04
N LEU A 82 13.28 6.67 13.87
CA LEU A 82 12.90 5.32 13.47
C LEU A 82 11.41 5.23 13.13
N ILE A 83 10.55 5.83 13.95
CA ILE A 83 9.10 5.89 13.72
C ILE A 83 8.81 6.78 12.51
N LEU A 84 9.44 7.95 12.42
CA LEU A 84 9.28 8.86 11.28
C LEU A 84 9.64 8.20 9.95
N LEU A 85 10.77 7.48 9.91
CA LEU A 85 11.16 6.73 8.73
C LEU A 85 10.14 5.63 8.42
N GLY A 86 9.64 4.92 9.43
CA GLY A 86 8.59 3.90 9.26
C GLY A 86 7.32 4.48 8.62
N ILE A 87 6.85 5.61 9.12
CA ILE A 87 5.70 6.36 8.60
C ILE A 87 5.94 6.80 7.16
N LEU A 88 7.11 7.37 6.87
CA LEU A 88 7.47 7.85 5.54
C LEU A 88 7.47 6.69 4.52
N LEU A 89 8.11 5.57 4.84
CA LEU A 89 8.18 4.41 3.95
C LEU A 89 6.80 3.79 3.71
N MET A 90 5.98 3.64 4.77
CA MET A 90 4.58 3.25 4.58
C MET A 90 3.83 4.23 3.69
N GLY A 91 4.03 5.54 3.89
CA GLY A 91 3.44 6.60 3.09
C GLY A 91 3.79 6.49 1.60
N VAL A 92 5.05 6.21 1.26
CA VAL A 92 5.50 5.97 -0.13
C VAL A 92 4.72 4.82 -0.77
N GLY A 93 4.65 3.67 -0.10
CA GLY A 93 3.97 2.50 -0.64
C GLY A 93 2.45 2.67 -0.74
N PHE A 94 1.83 3.36 0.22
CA PHE A 94 0.41 3.70 0.15
C PHE A 94 0.10 4.73 -0.95
N ALA A 95 0.93 5.75 -1.11
CA ALA A 95 0.81 6.75 -2.16
C ALA A 95 0.89 6.11 -3.56
N PHE A 96 1.76 5.10 -3.73
CA PHE A 96 1.81 4.28 -4.94
C PHE A 96 0.47 3.57 -5.21
N LYS A 97 -0.15 2.94 -4.20
CA LYS A 97 -1.41 2.18 -4.37
C LYS A 97 -2.59 3.06 -4.78
N VAL A 98 -2.60 4.34 -4.39
CA VAL A 98 -3.64 5.31 -4.80
C VAL A 98 -3.28 6.10 -6.06
N SER A 99 -2.11 5.86 -6.66
CA SER A 99 -1.57 6.61 -7.79
C SER A 99 -1.38 8.11 -7.49
N ALA A 100 -0.94 8.45 -6.27
CA ALA A 100 -0.64 9.84 -5.90
C ALA A 100 0.69 10.28 -6.51
N ALA A 101 0.81 11.55 -6.91
CA ALA A 101 2.09 12.12 -7.34
C ALA A 101 3.08 12.18 -6.16
N PRO A 102 4.37 11.87 -6.37
CA PRO A 102 5.06 11.50 -7.62
C PRO A 102 5.03 9.99 -7.98
N PHE A 103 4.32 9.15 -7.23
CA PHE A 103 4.31 7.67 -7.36
C PHE A 103 3.29 7.11 -8.36
N HIS A 104 2.81 7.92 -9.30
CA HIS A 104 1.75 7.57 -10.26
C HIS A 104 2.25 6.99 -11.59
N MET A 105 3.56 6.95 -11.80
CA MET A 105 4.22 6.62 -13.09
C MET A 105 3.72 5.30 -13.71
N TRP A 106 3.36 4.32 -12.87
CA TRP A 106 2.85 3.02 -13.33
C TRP A 106 1.43 3.08 -13.92
N THR A 107 0.64 4.08 -13.53
CA THR A 107 -0.81 4.09 -13.75
C THR A 107 -1.20 4.21 -15.23
N PRO A 108 -0.63 5.14 -16.03
CA PRO A 108 -0.99 5.26 -17.44
C PRO A 108 -0.72 3.98 -18.23
N ASP A 109 0.49 3.42 -18.09
CA ASP A 109 0.92 2.22 -18.81
C ASP A 109 0.05 1.00 -18.48
N VAL A 110 -0.22 0.80 -17.19
CA VAL A 110 -0.99 -0.36 -16.74
C VAL A 110 -2.46 -0.23 -17.12
N TYR A 111 -3.02 0.99 -17.08
CA TYR A 111 -4.41 1.23 -17.46
C TYR A 111 -4.63 1.04 -18.97
N GLN A 112 -3.63 1.41 -19.77
CA GLN A 112 -3.67 1.24 -21.21
C GLN A 112 -3.52 -0.23 -21.63
N GLY A 113 -2.65 -0.99 -20.96
CA GLY A 113 -2.37 -2.37 -21.34
C GLY A 113 -3.32 -3.41 -20.74
N ALA A 114 -3.93 -3.14 -19.58
CA ALA A 114 -4.84 -4.09 -18.93
C ALA A 114 -6.20 -4.18 -19.66
N PRO A 115 -6.90 -5.33 -19.59
CA PRO A 115 -8.26 -5.44 -20.10
C PRO A 115 -9.20 -4.38 -19.49
N ILE A 116 -10.09 -3.81 -20.30
CA ILE A 116 -10.98 -2.70 -19.89
C ILE A 116 -11.71 -2.95 -18.55
N PRO A 117 -12.31 -4.13 -18.28
CA PRO A 117 -12.98 -4.38 -17.01
C PRO A 117 -12.02 -4.32 -15.80
N VAL A 118 -10.77 -4.74 -16.00
CA VAL A 118 -9.72 -4.70 -14.96
C VAL A 118 -9.32 -3.24 -14.69
N THR A 119 -9.11 -2.45 -15.73
CA THR A 119 -8.83 -1.01 -15.60
C THR A 119 -9.96 -0.26 -14.90
N ALA A 120 -11.22 -0.60 -15.21
CA ALA A 120 -12.40 -0.04 -14.53
C ALA A 120 -12.45 -0.43 -13.03
N PHE A 121 -12.11 -1.67 -12.69
CA PHE A 121 -12.00 -2.09 -11.28
C PHE A 121 -10.85 -1.37 -10.56
N MET A 122 -9.72 -1.18 -11.24
CA MET A 122 -8.54 -0.48 -10.71
C MET A 122 -8.77 1.01 -10.50
N SER A 123 -9.61 1.65 -11.31
CA SER A 123 -9.86 3.10 -11.15
C SER A 123 -10.67 3.43 -9.90
N VAL A 124 -11.45 2.49 -9.39
CA VAL A 124 -12.35 2.71 -8.24
C VAL A 124 -12.06 1.76 -7.09
N GLY A 125 -12.24 0.46 -7.28
CA GLY A 125 -12.25 -0.54 -6.21
C GLY A 125 -10.91 -0.65 -5.48
N THR A 126 -9.81 -0.69 -6.24
CA THR A 126 -8.47 -0.81 -5.65
C THR A 126 -8.07 0.47 -4.90
N LYS A 127 -8.41 1.65 -5.45
CA LYS A 127 -8.15 2.94 -4.80
C LYS A 127 -8.99 3.12 -3.54
N ALA A 128 -10.26 2.74 -3.57
CA ALA A 128 -11.12 2.77 -2.39
C ALA A 128 -10.58 1.86 -1.27
N ALA A 129 -10.15 0.64 -1.62
CA ALA A 129 -9.52 -0.28 -0.67
C ALA A 129 -8.21 0.30 -0.09
N ALA A 130 -7.37 0.89 -0.94
CA ALA A 130 -6.13 1.54 -0.51
C ALA A 130 -6.40 2.72 0.45
N PHE A 131 -7.36 3.60 0.14
CA PHE A 131 -7.76 4.67 1.05
C PHE A 131 -8.30 4.15 2.38
N ALA A 132 -9.14 3.11 2.36
CA ALA A 132 -9.64 2.50 3.59
C ALA A 132 -8.51 1.95 4.47
N MET A 133 -7.46 1.36 3.86
CA MET A 133 -6.28 0.88 4.56
C MET A 133 -5.42 2.02 5.12
N ILE A 134 -5.24 3.11 4.36
CA ILE A 134 -4.54 4.32 4.82
C ILE A 134 -5.24 4.89 6.05
N VAL A 135 -6.56 5.12 5.98
CA VAL A 135 -7.34 5.63 7.11
C VAL A 135 -7.21 4.71 8.32
N ARG A 136 -7.31 3.39 8.12
CA ARG A 136 -7.19 2.41 9.21
C ARG A 136 -5.83 2.47 9.90
N VAL A 137 -4.73 2.59 9.16
CA VAL A 137 -3.37 2.60 9.72
C VAL A 137 -3.05 3.93 10.39
N PHE A 138 -3.27 5.06 9.68
CA PHE A 138 -2.88 6.37 10.20
C PHE A 138 -3.85 6.90 11.25
N ALA A 139 -5.16 6.87 11.00
CA ALA A 139 -6.13 7.36 11.99
C ALA A 139 -6.31 6.37 13.16
N GLY A 140 -6.18 5.07 12.92
CA GLY A 140 -6.37 4.05 13.95
C GLY A 140 -5.13 3.74 14.78
N GLY A 141 -3.93 3.76 14.16
CA GLY A 141 -2.68 3.33 14.80
C GLY A 141 -1.72 4.46 15.11
N LEU A 142 -1.82 5.58 14.40
CA LEU A 142 -0.93 6.74 14.56
C LEU A 142 -1.71 8.05 14.81
N PRO A 143 -2.77 8.06 15.65
CA PRO A 143 -3.65 9.21 15.79
C PRO A 143 -2.93 10.46 16.31
N HIS A 144 -1.88 10.27 17.11
CA HIS A 144 -1.09 11.35 17.70
C HIS A 144 -0.01 11.91 16.75
N LEU A 145 0.15 11.29 15.58
CA LEU A 145 1.18 11.61 14.58
C LEU A 145 0.56 12.06 13.24
N ALA A 146 -0.77 12.05 13.17
CA ALA A 146 -1.50 12.76 12.12
C ALA A 146 -1.39 14.28 12.40
N PRO A 147 -1.29 15.13 11.37
CA PRO A 147 -1.39 16.58 11.54
C PRO A 147 -2.74 16.98 12.14
#